data_AF-A0A1J3DIA5-F1
#
_entry.id   AF-A0A1J3DIA5-F1
#
_cell.length_a   1.000
_cell.length_b   1.000
_cell.length_c   1.000
_cell.angle_alpha   90.00
_cell.angle_beta   90.00
_cell.angle_gamma   90.00
#
_symmetry.space_group_name_H-M   'P 1'
#
loop_
_entity.id
_entity.type
_entity.pdbx_description
1 polymer ?
#
loop_
_entity_poly.entity_id
_entity_poly.type
_entity_poly.pdbx_seq_one_letter_code
_entity_poly.pdbx_strand_id
1 'polypeptide(L)'
;MGISLVRIDYAPYGQNPPHTHPRATEILVLIEGTLYVGFVSSNQDNNRLFAKILHPGDVFVFPIGMIHFQVNIGKTPAVAFAGLSSQNAGVITIANTVFGSKPPINPVVLAQAFQLDANIVKDLEIKFASKK
;
A
#
# COMPACT_ATOMS: atom_id res chain seq x y z
N MET A 1 13.98 -13.38 -16.84
CA MET A 1 14.60 -13.36 -15.49
C MET A 1 13.58 -13.29 -14.35
N GLY A 2 12.32 -12.89 -14.57
CA GLY A 2 11.23 -13.14 -13.61
C GLY A 2 11.25 -12.30 -12.31
N ILE A 3 12.07 -11.25 -12.23
CA ILE A 3 12.19 -10.36 -11.07
C ILE A 3 12.19 -8.90 -11.51
N SER A 4 11.89 -7.99 -10.59
CA SER A 4 12.06 -6.54 -10.77
C SER A 4 12.54 -5.87 -9.47
N LEU A 5 12.98 -4.62 -9.57
CA LEU A 5 13.51 -3.83 -8.46
C LEU A 5 12.84 -2.45 -8.46
N VAL A 6 12.53 -1.92 -7.28
CA VAL A 6 12.07 -0.55 -7.07
C VAL A 6 12.91 0.15 -6.02
N ARG A 7 13.11 1.46 -6.19
CA ARG A 7 13.61 2.38 -5.16
C ARG A 7 12.45 3.25 -4.71
N ILE A 8 12.33 3.46 -3.41
CA ILE A 8 11.30 4.31 -2.82
C ILE A 8 11.97 5.34 -1.91
N ASP A 9 11.70 6.62 -2.21
CA ASP A 9 12.14 7.76 -1.43
C ASP A 9 10.92 8.33 -0.68
N TYR A 10 11.01 8.39 0.64
CA TYR A 10 9.95 8.89 1.51
C TYR A 10 10.35 10.24 2.09
N ALA A 11 9.55 11.28 1.85
CA ALA A 11 9.65 12.53 2.61
C ALA A 11 9.41 12.26 4.11
N PRO A 12 9.82 13.16 5.03
CA PRO A 12 9.42 13.09 6.43
C PRO A 12 7.90 12.94 6.56
N TYR A 13 7.43 11.94 7.31
CA TYR A 13 5.99 11.62 7.46
C TYR A 13 5.27 11.19 6.17
N GLY A 14 6.02 10.97 5.09
CA GLY A 14 5.49 10.46 3.82
C GLY A 14 5.08 8.99 3.93
N GLN A 15 4.07 8.60 3.14
CA GLN A 15 3.58 7.23 3.08
C GLN A 15 3.63 6.67 1.66
N ASN A 16 3.84 5.37 1.57
CA ASN A 16 3.32 4.57 0.48
C ASN A 16 2.01 3.93 1.00
N PRO A 17 0.84 4.42 0.54
CA PRO A 17 -0.46 4.08 1.12
C PRO A 17 -0.78 2.58 0.96
N PRO A 18 -1.83 2.06 1.62
CA PRO A 18 -2.26 0.68 1.46
C PRO A 18 -2.39 0.27 0.00
N HIS A 19 -1.62 -0.75 -0.40
CA HIS A 19 -1.56 -1.30 -1.75
C HIS A 19 -1.27 -2.80 -1.73
N THR A 20 -1.37 -3.44 -2.88
CA THR A 20 -1.02 -4.86 -3.08
C THR A 20 -0.36 -5.09 -4.43
N HIS A 21 0.45 -6.15 -4.50
CA HIS A 21 1.03 -6.67 -5.74
C HIS A 21 0.31 -7.97 -6.12
N PRO A 22 -0.54 -7.96 -7.18
CA PRO A 22 -1.32 -9.14 -7.55
C PRO A 22 -0.46 -10.29 -8.10
N ARG A 23 0.80 -10.03 -8.48
CA ARG A 23 1.67 -10.99 -9.18
C ARG A 23 3.07 -11.13 -8.57
N ALA A 24 3.33 -10.61 -7.38
CA ALA A 24 4.64 -10.77 -6.74
C ALA A 24 4.57 -10.68 -5.21
N THR A 25 5.46 -11.44 -4.55
CA THR A 25 5.93 -11.14 -3.20
C THR A 25 6.96 -10.01 -3.30
N GLU A 26 6.96 -9.11 -2.34
CA GLU A 26 7.96 -8.04 -2.21
C GLU A 26 8.89 -8.32 -1.02
N ILE A 27 10.18 -8.10 -1.19
CA ILE A 27 11.16 -8.01 -0.10
C ILE A 27 11.74 -6.60 -0.09
N LEU A 28 11.61 -5.89 1.03
CA LEU A 28 12.06 -4.51 1.20
C LEU A 28 13.21 -4.44 2.19
N VAL A 29 14.27 -3.71 1.83
CA VAL A 29 15.39 -3.35 2.72
C VAL A 29 15.42 -1.85 2.91
N LEU A 30 15.50 -1.42 4.17
CA LEU A 30 15.66 0.00 4.51
C LEU A 30 17.14 0.38 4.46
N ILE A 31 17.48 1.43 3.71
CA ILE A 31 18.86 1.93 3.60
C ILE A 31 19.07 3.17 4.49
N GLU A 32 18.08 4.06 4.55
CA GLU A 32 18.16 5.31 5.33
C GLU A 32 16.84 5.62 6.01
N GLY A 33 16.88 6.27 7.17
CA GLY A 33 15.70 6.76 7.89
C GLY A 33 15.03 5.73 8.80
N THR A 34 13.72 5.85 9.01
CA THR A 34 12.95 4.97 9.91
C THR A 34 11.55 4.76 9.35
N LEU A 35 11.20 3.51 9.04
CA LEU A 35 9.91 3.17 8.45
C LEU A 35 9.06 2.35 9.42
N TYR A 36 7.81 2.74 9.62
CA TYR A 36 6.77 1.85 10.10
C TYR A 36 6.15 1.15 8.90
N VAL A 37 6.30 -0.18 8.84
CA VAL A 37 5.78 -1.00 7.73
C VAL A 37 4.85 -2.08 8.26
N GLY A 38 3.91 -2.53 7.44
CA GLY A 38 3.13 -3.70 7.76
C GLY A 38 2.22 -4.20 6.64
N PHE A 39 1.73 -5.43 6.81
CA PHE A 39 0.68 -6.02 5.98
C PHE A 39 -0.43 -6.60 6.84
N VAL A 40 -1.61 -6.71 6.25
CA VAL A 40 -2.78 -7.33 6.86
C VAL A 40 -2.98 -8.71 6.24
N SER A 41 -3.06 -9.76 7.07
CA SER A 41 -3.31 -11.13 6.60
C SER A 41 -4.75 -11.31 6.10
N SER A 42 -5.05 -12.45 5.50
CA SER A 42 -6.38 -12.72 4.97
C SER A 42 -7.41 -12.95 6.09
N ASN A 43 -8.70 -12.96 5.72
CA ASN A 43 -9.81 -13.21 6.65
C ASN A 43 -9.65 -14.50 7.47
N GLN A 44 -8.99 -15.54 6.93
CA GLN A 44 -8.77 -16.82 7.62
C GLN A 44 -7.80 -16.68 8.82
N ASP A 45 -6.98 -15.64 8.84
CA ASP A 45 -6.10 -15.27 9.95
C ASP A 45 -6.59 -13.96 10.61
N ASN A 46 -7.91 -13.77 10.63
CA ASN A 46 -8.60 -12.67 11.32
C ASN A 46 -8.13 -11.26 10.92
N ASN A 47 -7.70 -11.05 9.67
CA ASN A 47 -7.20 -9.75 9.22
C ASN A 47 -6.10 -9.21 10.15
N ARG A 48 -5.21 -10.08 10.62
CA ARG A 48 -4.17 -9.73 11.58
C ARG A 48 -3.15 -8.80 10.93
N LEU A 49 -2.83 -7.72 11.63
CA LEU A 49 -1.73 -6.83 11.25
C LEU A 49 -0.38 -7.43 11.68
N PHE A 50 0.52 -7.58 10.72
CA PHE A 50 1.93 -7.84 10.94
C PHE A 50 2.69 -6.55 10.62
N ALA A 51 3.31 -5.94 11.63
CA ALA A 51 3.98 -4.66 11.47
C ALA A 51 5.29 -4.59 12.28
N LYS A 52 6.22 -3.77 11.80
CA LYS A 52 7.51 -3.53 12.44
C LYS A 52 7.98 -2.11 12.13
N ILE A 53 8.75 -1.53 13.07
CA ILE A 53 9.57 -0.34 12.79
C ILE A 53 10.93 -0.84 12.28
N LEU A 54 11.28 -0.45 11.06
CA LEU A 54 12.56 -0.76 10.42
C LEU A 54 13.57 0.37 10.66
N HIS A 55 14.81 -0.01 10.88
CA HIS A 55 16.00 0.85 10.86
C HIS A 55 16.92 0.45 9.68
N PRO A 56 17.93 1.26 9.32
CA PRO A 56 18.86 0.93 8.25
C PRO A 56 19.44 -0.49 8.40
N GLY A 57 19.36 -1.27 7.32
CA GLY A 57 19.78 -2.68 7.28
C GLY A 57 18.68 -3.70 7.63
N ASP A 58 17.57 -3.28 8.25
CA ASP A 58 16.43 -4.16 8.46
C ASP A 58 15.75 -4.54 7.13
N VAL A 59 15.20 -5.75 7.10
CA VAL A 59 14.45 -6.31 5.97
C VAL A 59 13.04 -6.69 6.41
N PHE A 60 12.08 -6.54 5.50
CA PHE A 60 10.70 -6.97 5.70
C PHE A 60 10.13 -7.59 4.41
N VAL A 61 9.31 -8.64 4.53
CA VAL A 61 8.72 -9.35 3.41
C VAL A 61 7.21 -9.15 3.40
N PHE A 62 6.65 -8.75 2.25
CA PHE A 62 5.22 -8.63 2.00
C PHE A 62 4.77 -9.78 1.10
N PRO A 63 3.97 -10.74 1.61
CA PRO A 63 3.50 -11.86 0.80
C PRO A 63 2.64 -11.41 -0.39
N ILE A 64 2.73 -12.14 -1.50
CA ILE A 64 1.94 -11.89 -2.71
C ILE A 64 0.45 -11.67 -2.40
N GLY A 65 -0.13 -10.62 -3.00
CA GLY A 65 -1.54 -10.32 -2.88
C GLY A 65 -1.98 -9.68 -1.55
N MET A 66 -1.13 -9.63 -0.52
CA MET A 66 -1.51 -9.01 0.76
C MET A 66 -1.50 -7.48 0.70
N ILE A 67 -2.50 -6.86 1.32
CA ILE A 67 -2.55 -5.40 1.46
C ILE A 67 -1.49 -4.98 2.47
N HIS A 68 -0.62 -4.06 2.07
CA HIS A 68 0.49 -3.58 2.89
C HIS A 68 0.78 -2.10 2.66
N PHE A 69 1.59 -1.51 3.54
CA PHE A 69 1.91 -0.09 3.55
C PHE A 69 3.30 0.16 4.14
N GLN A 70 3.83 1.35 3.87
CA GLN A 70 5.01 1.89 4.55
C GLN A 70 4.79 3.37 4.89
N VAL A 71 5.23 3.79 6.08
CA VAL A 71 5.17 5.19 6.52
C VAL A 71 6.52 5.57 7.11
N ASN A 72 7.11 6.66 6.62
CA ASN A 72 8.27 7.25 7.26
C ASN A 72 7.83 7.96 8.54
N ILE A 73 8.20 7.44 9.70
CA ILE A 73 7.88 8.05 11.00
C ILE A 73 8.98 8.97 11.52
N GLY A 74 10.07 9.09 10.76
CA GLY A 74 11.21 9.96 11.05
C GLY A 74 10.99 11.41 10.63
N LYS A 75 11.83 12.29 11.20
CA LYS A 75 11.89 13.72 10.85
C LYS A 75 12.75 14.00 9.61
N THR A 76 13.47 13.01 9.12
CA THR A 76 14.34 13.09 7.94
C THR A 76 13.78 12.21 6.82
N PRO A 77 14.19 12.42 5.55
CA PRO A 77 13.87 11.49 4.48
C PRO A 77 14.31 10.06 4.80
N ALA A 78 13.64 9.08 4.17
CA ALA A 78 13.99 7.67 4.24
C ALA A 78 14.10 7.08 2.82
N VAL A 79 14.98 6.11 2.64
CA VAL A 79 15.23 5.45 1.35
C VAL A 79 15.19 3.94 1.52
N ALA A 80 14.36 3.26 0.74
CA ALA A 80 14.28 1.81 0.71
C ALA A 80 14.44 1.28 -0.72
N PHE A 81 14.96 0.06 -0.84
CA PHE A 81 14.89 -0.72 -2.06
C PHE A 81 14.00 -1.94 -1.84
N ALA A 82 13.22 -2.30 -2.84
CA ALA A 82 12.45 -3.52 -2.81
C ALA A 82 12.65 -4.37 -4.06
N GLY A 83 12.81 -5.67 -3.85
CA GLY A 83 12.84 -6.68 -4.92
C GLY A 83 11.48 -7.37 -5.01
N LEU A 84 11.01 -7.62 -6.22
CA LEU A 84 9.74 -8.28 -6.47
C LEU A 84 9.96 -9.57 -7.25
N SER A 85 9.24 -10.63 -6.84
CA SER A 85 9.32 -11.97 -7.45
C SER A 85 8.60 -12.08 -8.81
N SER A 86 8.51 -10.99 -9.57
CA SER A 86 7.94 -10.94 -10.91
C SER A 86 8.52 -9.77 -11.70
N GLN A 87 8.78 -10.00 -12.98
CA GLN A 87 9.17 -8.92 -13.91
C GLN A 87 8.05 -7.87 -14.11
N ASN A 88 6.80 -8.22 -13.77
CA ASN A 88 5.67 -7.31 -13.79
C ASN A 88 4.72 -7.65 -12.62
N ALA A 89 5.09 -7.20 -11.42
CA ALA A 89 4.29 -7.38 -10.22
C ALA A 89 2.90 -6.74 -10.30
N GLY A 90 2.81 -5.57 -10.97
CA GLY A 90 1.65 -4.68 -10.89
C GLY A 90 1.51 -4.04 -9.51
N VAL A 91 0.74 -2.97 -9.41
CA VAL A 91 0.44 -2.30 -8.14
C VAL A 91 -1.04 -1.94 -8.12
N ILE A 92 -1.73 -2.26 -7.03
CA ILE A 92 -3.12 -1.85 -6.80
C ILE A 92 -3.14 -1.03 -5.52
N THR A 93 -3.14 0.30 -5.67
CA THR A 93 -3.38 1.19 -4.52
C THR A 93 -4.86 1.16 -4.17
N ILE A 94 -5.17 0.76 -2.93
CA ILE A 94 -6.53 0.37 -2.53
C ILE A 94 -7.50 1.54 -2.67
N ALA A 95 -7.20 2.68 -2.04
CA ALA A 95 -8.11 3.83 -2.08
C ALA A 95 -8.30 4.40 -3.51
N ASN A 96 -7.24 4.44 -4.32
CA ASN A 96 -7.32 4.90 -5.71
C ASN A 96 -8.19 3.96 -6.56
N THR A 97 -8.11 2.65 -6.32
CA THR A 97 -8.87 1.65 -7.10
C THR A 97 -10.33 1.60 -6.64
N VAL A 98 -10.59 1.71 -5.34
CA VAL A 98 -11.96 1.67 -4.79
C VAL A 98 -12.72 2.97 -5.07
N PHE A 99 -12.10 4.13 -4.84
CA PHE A 99 -12.78 5.43 -4.93
C PHE A 99 -12.40 6.23 -6.19
N GLY A 100 -11.36 5.85 -6.92
CA GLY A 100 -10.87 6.60 -8.10
C GLY A 100 -10.96 5.83 -9.42
N SER A 101 -11.67 4.69 -9.46
CA SER A 101 -11.81 3.89 -10.68
C SER A 101 -12.50 4.67 -11.80
N LYS A 102 -12.23 4.26 -13.04
CA LYS A 102 -12.82 4.86 -14.24
C LYS A 102 -13.40 3.75 -15.13
N PRO A 103 -14.73 3.60 -15.23
CA PRO A 103 -15.76 4.38 -14.53
C PRO A 103 -15.76 4.16 -12.99
N PRO A 104 -16.34 5.09 -12.20
CA PRO A 104 -16.45 4.91 -10.74
C PRO A 104 -17.32 3.70 -10.41
N ILE A 105 -17.03 3.05 -9.29
CA ILE A 105 -17.94 2.03 -8.72
C ILE A 105 -19.23 2.73 -8.30
N ASN A 106 -20.37 2.04 -8.33
CA ASN A 106 -21.62 2.64 -7.88
C ASN A 106 -21.50 3.04 -6.38
N PRO A 107 -21.73 4.31 -6.02
CA PRO A 107 -21.54 4.78 -4.64
C PRO A 107 -22.49 4.09 -3.65
N VAL A 108 -23.65 3.58 -4.08
CA VAL A 108 -24.56 2.81 -3.22
C VAL A 108 -23.96 1.45 -2.84
N VAL A 109 -23.24 0.80 -3.77
CA VAL A 109 -22.56 -0.48 -3.51
C VAL A 109 -21.45 -0.27 -2.48
N LEU A 110 -20.63 0.77 -2.66
CA LEU A 110 -19.58 1.11 -1.71
C LEU A 110 -20.15 1.57 -0.37
N ALA A 111 -21.26 2.33 -0.35
CA ALA A 111 -21.91 2.76 0.89
C ALA A 111 -22.33 1.55 1.75
N GLN A 112 -22.93 0.54 1.12
CA GLN A 112 -23.27 -0.73 1.78
C GLN A 112 -22.03 -1.48 2.26
N ALA A 113 -20.99 -1.60 1.42
CA ALA A 113 -19.78 -2.35 1.73
C ALA A 113 -18.97 -1.71 2.88
N PHE A 114 -18.89 -0.37 2.91
CA PHE A 114 -18.12 0.39 3.89
C PHE A 114 -18.95 0.84 5.10
N GLN A 115 -20.26 0.56 5.12
CA GLN A 115 -21.19 1.01 6.16
C GLN A 115 -21.21 2.53 6.32
N LEU A 116 -21.22 3.24 5.18
CA LEU A 116 -21.20 4.70 5.11
C LEU A 116 -22.47 5.23 4.44
N ASP A 117 -22.73 6.53 4.61
CA ASP A 117 -23.70 7.23 3.78
C ASP A 117 -23.18 7.37 2.33
N ALA A 118 -24.07 7.27 1.36
CA ALA A 118 -23.71 7.36 -0.05
C ALA A 118 -23.11 8.72 -0.44
N ASN A 119 -23.44 9.80 0.28
CA ASN A 119 -22.82 11.11 0.05
C ASN A 119 -21.38 11.14 0.56
N ILE A 120 -21.07 10.47 1.67
CA ILE A 120 -19.68 10.32 2.15
C ILE A 120 -18.85 9.57 1.11
N VAL A 121 -19.40 8.53 0.49
CA VAL A 121 -18.72 7.80 -0.57
C VAL A 121 -18.46 8.69 -1.79
N LYS A 122 -19.46 9.45 -2.25
CA LYS A 122 -19.27 10.41 -3.36
C LYS A 122 -18.20 11.44 -3.03
N ASP A 123 -18.15 11.94 -1.80
CA ASP A 123 -17.11 12.86 -1.35
C ASP A 123 -15.71 12.23 -1.40
N LEU A 124 -15.60 10.94 -1.04
CA LEU A 124 -14.36 10.18 -1.22
C LEU A 124 -14.03 10.05 -2.71
N GLU A 125 -14.98 9.65 -3.56
CA GLU A 125 -14.76 9.52 -5.00
C GLU A 125 -14.24 10.82 -5.64
N ILE A 126 -14.81 11.97 -5.27
CA ILE A 126 -14.35 13.29 -5.73
C ILE A 126 -12.89 13.55 -5.32
N LYS A 127 -12.51 13.21 -4.09
CA LYS A 127 -11.12 13.37 -3.59
C LYS A 127 -10.10 12.51 -4.35
N PHE A 128 -10.54 11.37 -4.90
CA PHE A 128 -9.69 10.43 -5.63
C PHE A 128 -9.82 10.56 -7.16
N ALA A 129 -10.80 11.30 -7.69
CA ALA A 129 -11.01 11.48 -9.13
C ALA A 129 -9.91 12.27 -9.85
N SER A 130 -9.22 13.17 -9.12
CA SER A 130 -8.26 14.14 -9.67
C SER A 130 -6.78 13.79 -9.45
N LYS A 131 -6.46 12.77 -8.66
CA LYS A 131 -5.08 12.36 -8.41
C LYS A 131 -4.56 11.52 -9.58
N LYS A 132 -3.85 12.17 -10.50
CA LYS A 132 -2.88 11.55 -11.41
C LYS A 132 -1.48 11.83 -10.89
#